data_AF-A0A7Y2UTN4-F1
#
_entry.id   AF-A0A7Y2UTN4-F1
#
_cell.length_a   1.000
_cell.length_b   1.000
_cell.length_c   1.000
_cell.angle_alpha   90.00
_cell.angle_beta   90.00
_cell.angle_gamma   90.00
#
_symmetry.space_group_name_H-M   'P 1'
#
loop_
_entity.id
_entity.type
_entity.pdbx_description
1 polymer ?
#
loop_
_entity_poly.entity_id
_entity_poly.type
_entity_poly.pdbx_seq_one_letter_code
_entity_poly.pdbx_strand_id
1 'polypeptide(L)'
;SAQEKARVLAEKIVEKVIVKEIARGREKLPQRRKGYTQKAIVGGHKVYLRTGEYEDGNLGEIFIDMHKEGAGFRAMMNNFAIAVSVGLQYGVPLEEFVDAFTFTKFEPAGMVQGNDSIKNATSILDYIFRELAVSYLDRTDLAHVKPEGATFDDLGRGEEEESVGNVSELSETAAANSLEVLRQISSTGYLRNRLPQELLVVQGGADLSAGLAPELSQGGIVAEMTATTAVATGAITLDARTKAKMQGYEGEACGECGNFTLVRNGTCMKCNTCGGTSGCS
;
A
#
# COMPACT_ATOMS: atom_id res chain seq x y z
N SER A 1 15.30 38.98 -3.26
CA SER A 1 14.21 38.54 -4.19
C SER A 1 12.94 38.19 -3.41
N ALA A 2 11.75 38.13 -4.03
CA ALA A 2 10.53 37.63 -3.37
C ALA A 2 10.70 36.18 -2.85
N GLN A 3 11.48 35.37 -3.57
CA GLN A 3 11.88 34.01 -3.16
C GLN A 3 12.71 34.00 -1.88
N GLU A 4 13.53 35.02 -1.66
CA GLU A 4 14.40 35.11 -0.49
C GLU A 4 13.62 35.52 0.77
N LYS A 5 12.63 36.40 0.62
CA LYS A 5 11.67 36.71 1.69
C LYS A 5 10.80 35.51 2.05
N ALA A 6 10.38 34.72 1.05
CA ALA A 6 9.63 33.49 1.27
C ALA A 6 10.47 32.45 2.05
N ARG A 7 11.77 32.32 1.73
CA ARG A 7 12.67 31.40 2.44
C ARG A 7 12.86 31.78 3.91
N VAL A 8 13.10 33.07 4.20
CA VAL A 8 13.24 33.58 5.57
C VAL A 8 11.93 33.44 6.38
N LEU A 9 10.78 33.64 5.74
CA LEU A 9 9.48 33.41 6.37
C LEU A 9 9.23 31.92 6.65
N ALA A 10 9.60 31.04 5.73
CA ALA A 10 9.50 29.59 5.92
C ALA A 10 10.39 29.12 7.06
N GLU A 11 11.67 29.52 7.08
CA GLU A 11 12.62 29.22 8.17
C GLU A 11 12.06 29.67 9.53
N LYS A 12 11.50 30.89 9.62
CA LYS A 12 10.93 31.42 10.87
C LYS A 12 9.63 30.73 11.30
N ILE A 13 8.82 30.26 10.35
CA ILE A 13 7.61 29.48 10.65
C ILE A 13 8.01 28.11 11.17
N VAL A 14 8.97 27.45 10.53
CA VAL A 14 9.52 26.15 10.95
C VAL A 14 10.11 26.25 12.35
N GLU A 15 10.96 27.25 12.62
CA GLU A 15 11.49 27.51 13.97
C GLU A 15 10.38 27.70 15.00
N LYS A 16 9.33 28.45 14.67
CA LYS A 16 8.20 28.70 15.59
C LYS A 16 7.37 27.44 15.84
N VAL A 17 7.19 26.58 14.84
CA VAL A 17 6.50 25.30 14.97
C VAL A 17 7.33 24.35 15.82
N ILE A 18 8.63 24.23 15.56
CA ILE A 18 9.57 23.41 16.34
C ILE A 18 9.59 23.86 17.81
N VAL A 19 9.67 25.18 18.09
CA VAL A 19 9.63 25.69 19.47
C VAL A 19 8.30 25.39 20.16
N LYS A 20 7.18 25.41 19.43
CA LYS A 20 5.85 25.11 19.98
C LYS A 20 5.66 23.62 20.26
N GLU A 21 6.23 22.74 19.44
CA GLU A 21 6.27 21.30 19.69
C GLU A 21 7.19 20.93 20.85
N ILE A 22 8.39 21.51 20.93
CA ILE A 22 9.29 21.33 22.08
C ILE A 22 8.61 21.83 23.37
N ALA A 23 7.82 22.91 23.29
CA ALA A 23 7.07 23.45 24.43
C ALA A 23 5.85 22.60 24.83
N ARG A 24 5.39 21.66 23.98
CA ARG A 24 4.29 20.72 24.30
C ARG A 24 4.68 19.72 25.39
N GLY A 25 5.97 19.63 25.72
CA GLY A 25 6.49 18.76 26.77
C GLY A 25 6.48 17.29 26.36
N ARG A 26 7.09 16.45 27.20
CA ARG A 26 7.19 15.01 26.96
C ARG A 26 5.81 14.38 26.96
N GLU A 27 5.40 13.82 25.83
CA GLU A 27 4.15 13.06 25.74
C GLU A 27 4.34 11.69 26.40
N LYS A 28 3.62 11.47 27.51
CA LYS A 28 3.74 10.23 28.27
C LYS A 28 2.99 9.11 27.56
N LEU A 29 3.67 7.98 27.38
CA LEU A 29 3.04 6.78 26.82
C LEU A 29 2.02 6.18 27.79
N PRO A 30 0.98 5.50 27.26
CA PRO A 30 0.02 4.77 28.07
C PRO A 30 0.68 3.58 28.79
N GLN A 31 0.08 3.20 29.92
CA GLN A 31 0.57 2.10 30.78
C GLN A 31 0.51 0.74 30.07
N ARG A 32 -0.48 0.56 29.19
CA ARG A 32 -0.61 -0.60 28.29
C ARG A 32 -0.61 -0.07 26.87
N ARG A 33 0.27 -0.61 26.03
CA ARG A 33 0.50 -0.12 24.66
C ARG A 33 0.62 -1.27 23.68
N LYS A 34 0.33 -0.95 22.42
CA LYS A 34 0.55 -1.85 21.29
C LYS A 34 2.01 -1.81 20.87
N GLY A 35 2.42 -2.81 20.12
CA GLY A 35 3.77 -2.93 19.59
C GLY A 35 4.00 -4.33 19.07
N TYR A 36 5.16 -4.57 18.46
CA TYR A 36 5.56 -5.90 18.04
C TYR A 36 6.94 -6.25 18.59
N THR A 37 7.26 -7.54 18.55
CA THR A 37 8.60 -8.02 18.87
C THR A 37 9.13 -8.79 17.68
N GLN A 38 10.20 -8.28 17.08
CA GLN A 38 10.89 -8.92 15.98
C GLN A 38 12.19 -9.54 16.47
N LYS A 39 12.36 -10.84 16.22
CA LYS A 39 13.64 -11.51 16.39
C LYS A 39 14.37 -11.53 15.04
N ALA A 40 15.60 -11.07 15.05
CA ALA A 40 16.48 -11.13 13.88
C ALA A 40 17.85 -11.67 14.25
N ILE A 41 18.57 -12.18 13.25
CA ILE A 41 19.97 -12.57 13.38
C ILE A 41 20.75 -11.72 12.39
N VAL A 42 21.61 -10.83 12.88
CA VAL A 42 22.45 -9.95 12.04
C VAL A 42 23.90 -10.35 12.23
N GLY A 43 24.57 -10.78 11.16
CA GLY A 43 25.99 -11.18 11.24
C GLY A 43 26.26 -12.32 12.23
N GLY A 44 25.27 -13.18 12.51
CA GLY A 44 25.36 -14.26 13.50
C GLY A 44 24.90 -13.89 14.91
N HIS A 45 24.56 -12.63 15.17
CA HIS A 45 24.14 -12.14 16.48
C HIS A 45 22.62 -11.98 16.57
N LYS A 46 22.02 -12.50 17.64
CA LYS A 46 20.57 -12.46 17.87
C LYS A 46 20.18 -11.10 18.45
N VAL A 47 19.32 -10.39 17.74
CA VAL A 47 18.74 -9.11 18.12
C VAL A 47 17.23 -9.27 18.28
N TYR A 48 16.70 -8.71 19.36
CA TYR A 48 15.28 -8.61 19.62
C TYR A 48 14.92 -7.13 19.62
N LEU A 49 14.16 -6.72 18.60
CA LEU A 49 13.58 -5.39 18.51
C LEU A 49 12.17 -5.47 19.09
N ARG A 50 11.86 -4.61 20.05
CA ARG A 50 10.49 -4.41 20.53
C ARG A 50 10.08 -2.96 20.34
N THR A 51 8.91 -2.74 19.78
CA THR A 51 8.34 -1.40 19.61
C THR A 51 7.25 -1.14 20.63
N GLY A 52 7.04 0.14 20.95
CA GLY A 52 5.90 0.63 21.69
C GLY A 52 5.24 1.78 20.93
N GLU A 53 3.95 1.63 20.65
CA GLU A 53 3.14 2.59 19.90
C GLU A 53 2.25 3.43 20.81
N TYR A 54 1.94 4.64 20.37
CA TYR A 54 0.85 5.45 20.90
C TYR A 54 -0.52 4.89 20.47
N GLU A 55 -1.59 5.41 21.06
CA GLU A 55 -2.96 5.01 20.69
C GLU A 55 -3.27 5.33 19.22
N ASP A 56 -2.64 6.37 18.68
CA ASP A 56 -2.75 6.80 17.28
C ASP A 56 -1.96 5.92 16.29
N GLY A 57 -1.21 4.92 16.78
CA GLY A 57 -0.38 4.05 15.94
C GLY A 57 1.01 4.62 15.59
N ASN A 58 1.33 5.83 16.07
CA ASN A 58 2.68 6.39 15.97
C ASN A 58 3.67 5.64 16.87
N LEU A 59 4.92 5.49 16.42
CA LEU A 59 5.98 4.88 17.22
C LEU A 59 6.45 5.83 18.33
N GLY A 60 6.40 5.37 19.59
CA GLY A 60 6.83 6.17 20.75
C GLY A 60 8.09 5.69 21.45
N GLU A 61 8.41 4.40 21.34
CA GLU A 61 9.62 3.86 21.94
C GLU A 61 10.10 2.58 21.25
N ILE A 62 11.40 2.33 21.38
CA ILE A 62 12.05 1.13 20.89
C ILE A 62 12.90 0.51 22.00
N PHE A 63 12.96 -0.81 22.03
CA PHE A 63 13.85 -1.57 22.89
C PHE A 63 14.68 -2.51 22.04
N ILE A 64 15.96 -2.60 22.38
CA ILE A 64 16.94 -3.42 21.68
C ILE A 64 17.55 -4.36 22.71
N ASP A 65 17.21 -5.64 22.61
CA ASP A 65 17.76 -6.70 23.43
C ASP A 65 18.68 -7.59 22.60
N MET A 66 19.84 -7.90 23.16
CA MET A 66 20.83 -8.77 22.52
C MET A 66 21.30 -9.86 23.46
N HIS A 67 21.60 -11.03 22.89
CA HIS A 67 22.03 -12.21 23.62
C HIS A 67 23.43 -12.63 23.16
N LYS A 68 24.34 -12.87 24.14
CA LYS A 68 25.78 -13.21 23.96
C LYS A 68 26.70 -12.07 23.51
N GLU A 69 26.31 -10.83 23.74
CA GLU A 69 27.20 -9.67 23.61
C GLU A 69 27.90 -9.33 24.92
N GLY A 70 29.06 -8.67 24.85
CA GLY A 70 29.71 -8.12 26.02
C GLY A 70 28.79 -7.17 26.80
N ALA A 71 28.91 -7.14 28.14
CA ALA A 71 28.05 -6.33 29.01
C ALA A 71 28.06 -4.84 28.64
N GLY A 72 29.21 -4.30 28.22
CA GLY A 72 29.34 -2.92 27.78
C GLY A 72 28.53 -2.61 26.52
N PHE A 73 28.57 -3.50 25.54
CA PHE A 73 27.80 -3.32 24.30
C PHE A 73 26.29 -3.39 24.54
N ARG A 74 25.84 -4.36 25.36
CA ARG A 74 24.44 -4.46 25.78
C ARG A 74 23.96 -3.19 26.50
N ALA A 75 24.75 -2.66 27.44
CA ALA A 75 24.39 -1.45 28.16
C ALA A 75 24.33 -0.23 27.23
N MET A 76 25.27 -0.10 26.29
CA MET A 76 25.30 0.98 25.31
C MET A 76 24.07 0.93 24.39
N MET A 77 23.70 -0.25 23.88
CA MET A 77 22.51 -0.41 23.04
C MET A 77 21.22 -0.11 23.79
N ASN A 78 21.13 -0.53 25.06
CA ASN A 78 19.98 -0.18 25.90
C ASN A 78 19.87 1.34 26.13
N ASN A 79 20.99 2.02 26.42
CA ASN A 79 21.00 3.47 26.60
C ASN A 79 20.69 4.22 25.28
N PHE A 80 21.15 3.70 24.15
CA PHE A 80 20.82 4.22 22.83
C PHE A 80 19.32 4.11 22.55
N ALA A 81 18.72 2.94 22.81
CA ALA A 81 17.29 2.73 22.65
C ALA A 81 16.46 3.68 23.52
N ILE A 82 16.91 3.93 24.76
CA ILE A 82 16.29 4.93 25.65
C ILE A 82 16.41 6.34 25.07
N ALA A 83 17.58 6.73 24.54
CA ALA A 83 17.79 8.05 23.97
C ALA A 83 16.87 8.32 22.77
N VAL A 84 16.75 7.34 21.86
CA VAL A 84 15.85 7.42 20.70
C VAL A 84 14.38 7.48 21.15
N SER A 85 14.00 6.65 22.12
CA SER A 85 12.64 6.65 22.67
C SER A 85 12.27 7.98 23.33
N VAL A 86 13.21 8.59 24.05
CA VAL A 86 13.01 9.93 24.60
C VAL A 86 12.87 10.96 23.48
N GLY A 87 13.68 10.88 22.43
CA GLY A 87 13.56 11.75 21.26
C GLY A 87 12.20 11.68 20.57
N LEU A 88 11.70 10.46 20.31
CA LEU A 88 10.37 10.23 19.76
C LEU A 88 9.26 10.83 20.66
N GLN A 89 9.40 10.71 21.99
CA GLN A 89 8.45 11.29 22.95
C GLN A 89 8.45 12.82 23.03
N TYR A 90 9.51 13.46 22.53
CA TYR A 90 9.58 14.92 22.36
C TYR A 90 9.10 15.38 20.97
N GLY A 91 8.59 14.47 20.14
CA GLY A 91 8.06 14.78 18.82
C GLY A 91 9.11 14.83 17.72
N VAL A 92 10.32 14.28 17.94
CA VAL A 92 11.28 14.12 16.84
C VAL A 92 10.72 13.10 15.84
N PRO A 93 10.57 13.45 14.55
CA PRO A 93 10.02 12.53 13.57
C PRO A 93 10.96 11.33 13.35
N LEU A 94 10.37 10.15 13.14
CA LEU A 94 11.10 8.91 12.92
C LEU A 94 12.03 9.00 11.69
N GLU A 95 11.61 9.72 10.66
CA GLU A 95 12.36 9.94 9.41
C GLU A 95 13.77 10.48 9.66
N GLU A 96 13.91 11.47 10.55
CA GLU A 96 15.21 12.08 10.89
C GLU A 96 16.15 11.06 11.54
N PHE A 97 15.63 10.17 12.37
CA PHE A 97 16.43 9.10 12.96
C PHE A 97 16.83 8.04 11.92
N VAL A 98 15.93 7.70 11.00
CA VAL A 98 16.22 6.77 9.91
C VAL A 98 17.34 7.32 9.03
N ASP A 99 17.22 8.58 8.60
CA ASP A 99 18.22 9.20 7.73
C ASP A 99 19.58 9.37 8.45
N ALA A 100 19.58 9.64 9.76
CA ALA A 100 20.80 9.78 10.55
C ALA A 100 21.55 8.45 10.79
N PHE A 101 20.83 7.34 10.96
CA PHE A 101 21.43 6.06 11.40
C PHE A 101 21.48 4.97 10.33
N THR A 102 20.80 5.15 9.19
CA THR A 102 20.96 4.27 8.03
C THR A 102 22.40 4.33 7.50
N PHE A 103 22.88 3.21 6.96
CA PHE A 103 24.23 3.05 6.42
C PHE A 103 25.38 3.25 7.40
N THR A 104 25.08 3.38 8.69
CA THR A 104 26.11 3.33 9.73
C THR A 104 26.79 1.96 9.71
N LYS A 105 28.13 1.96 9.82
CA LYS A 105 28.96 0.75 9.76
C LYS A 105 29.50 0.45 11.14
N PHE A 106 29.14 -0.71 11.68
CA PHE A 106 29.60 -1.19 12.97
C PHE A 106 29.44 -2.72 13.03
N GLU A 107 30.38 -3.42 13.67
CA GLU A 107 30.29 -4.86 13.88
C GLU A 107 29.37 -5.15 15.07
N PRO A 108 28.35 -6.03 14.98
CA PRO A 108 28.12 -7.02 13.94
C PRO A 108 27.46 -6.50 12.66
N ALA A 109 28.02 -6.90 11.53
CA ALA A 109 27.50 -6.63 10.19
C ALA A 109 27.40 -7.93 9.39
N GLY A 110 26.45 -8.00 8.44
CA GLY A 110 26.32 -9.12 7.52
C GLY A 110 24.88 -9.53 7.26
N MET A 111 24.72 -10.78 6.84
CA MET A 111 23.43 -11.33 6.46
C MET A 111 22.45 -11.29 7.62
N VAL A 112 21.22 -10.89 7.30
CA VAL A 112 20.09 -10.82 8.21
C VAL A 112 19.20 -12.04 7.98
N GLN A 113 18.84 -12.74 9.06
CA GLN A 113 17.88 -13.84 9.03
C GLN A 113 16.72 -13.56 9.99
N GLY A 114 15.53 -14.03 9.63
CA GLY A 114 14.31 -13.82 10.42
C GLY A 114 13.61 -12.49 10.13
N ASN A 115 13.96 -11.81 9.04
CA ASN A 115 13.20 -10.69 8.50
C ASN A 115 13.01 -10.92 6.99
N ASP A 116 11.81 -10.65 6.50
CA ASP A 116 11.42 -10.88 5.12
C ASP A 116 11.91 -9.76 4.17
N SER A 117 12.00 -8.52 4.66
CA SER A 117 12.28 -7.33 3.82
C SER A 117 13.78 -7.03 3.68
N ILE A 118 14.54 -7.23 4.76
CA ILE A 118 15.96 -6.86 4.85
C ILE A 118 16.82 -8.12 4.96
N LYS A 119 17.64 -8.38 3.93
CA LYS A 119 18.49 -9.57 3.84
C LYS A 119 19.95 -9.34 4.24
N ASN A 120 20.42 -8.10 4.22
CA ASN A 120 21.78 -7.73 4.58
C ASN A 120 21.79 -6.35 5.24
N ALA A 121 22.65 -6.17 6.25
CA ALA A 121 22.79 -4.90 6.96
C ALA A 121 24.26 -4.62 7.29
N THR A 122 24.63 -3.33 7.26
CA THR A 122 26.01 -2.90 7.56
C THR A 122 26.26 -2.69 9.06
N SER A 123 25.21 -2.72 9.87
CA SER A 123 25.25 -2.73 11.33
C SER A 123 23.90 -3.16 11.89
N ILE A 124 23.83 -3.43 13.20
CA ILE A 124 22.57 -3.66 13.92
C ILE A 124 21.68 -2.42 13.88
N LEU A 125 22.26 -1.22 14.01
CA LEU A 125 21.51 0.03 13.96
C LEU A 125 20.92 0.26 12.56
N ASP A 126 21.72 0.06 11.51
CA ASP A 126 21.26 0.09 10.12
C ASP A 126 20.07 -0.85 9.92
N TYR A 127 20.17 -2.10 10.41
CA TYR A 127 19.08 -3.05 10.36
C TYR A 127 17.81 -2.56 11.07
N ILE A 128 17.93 -2.07 12.31
CA ILE A 128 16.78 -1.64 13.12
C ILE A 128 16.07 -0.44 12.47
N PHE A 129 16.81 0.60 12.09
CA PHE A 129 16.18 1.78 11.50
C PHE A 129 15.62 1.52 10.12
N ARG A 130 16.23 0.62 9.33
CA ARG A 130 15.62 0.15 8.08
C ARG A 130 14.33 -0.62 8.35
N GLU A 131 14.28 -1.48 9.37
CA GLU A 131 13.04 -2.18 9.71
C GLU A 131 11.95 -1.21 10.16
N LEU A 132 12.29 -0.23 11.00
CA LEU A 132 11.32 0.79 11.42
C LEU A 132 10.85 1.64 10.23
N ALA A 133 11.72 1.98 9.29
CA ALA A 133 11.36 2.70 8.07
C ALA A 133 10.41 1.89 7.18
N VAL A 134 10.66 0.59 7.03
CA VAL A 134 9.79 -0.30 6.26
C VAL A 134 8.45 -0.51 6.97
N SER A 135 8.44 -0.64 8.30
CA SER A 135 7.22 -0.95 9.05
C SER A 135 6.30 0.26 9.31
N TYR A 136 6.85 1.46 9.48
CA TYR A 136 6.07 2.66 9.84
C TYR A 136 6.01 3.73 8.76
N LEU A 137 7.03 3.84 7.90
CA LEU A 137 7.13 4.89 6.88
C LEU A 137 6.92 4.36 5.45
N ASP A 138 6.67 3.05 5.30
CA ASP A 138 6.52 2.38 4.01
C ASP A 138 7.65 2.67 3.01
N ARG A 139 8.85 2.97 3.52
CA ARG A 139 10.02 3.33 2.71
C ARG A 139 10.62 2.08 2.07
N THR A 140 10.07 1.69 0.92
CA THR A 140 10.46 0.48 0.18
C THR A 140 11.80 0.60 -0.56
N ASP A 141 12.38 1.80 -0.62
CA ASP A 141 13.72 2.09 -1.16
C ASP A 141 14.85 1.47 -0.33
N LEU A 142 14.66 1.38 0.99
CA LEU A 142 15.61 0.79 1.94
C LEU A 142 15.46 -0.73 2.04
N ALA A 143 14.34 -1.28 1.56
CA ALA A 143 14.08 -2.71 1.56
C ALA A 143 14.83 -3.39 0.40
N HIS A 144 15.57 -4.47 0.70
CA HIS A 144 16.25 -5.25 -0.33
C HIS A 144 15.25 -6.13 -1.10
N VAL A 145 14.19 -6.54 -0.42
CA VAL A 145 13.03 -7.21 -1.02
C VAL A 145 11.83 -6.31 -0.74
N LYS A 146 11.15 -5.88 -1.82
CA LYS A 146 9.88 -5.18 -1.67
C LYS A 146 8.88 -6.16 -1.06
N PRO A 147 8.30 -5.86 0.10
CA PRO A 147 7.30 -6.75 0.66
C PRO A 147 6.07 -6.72 -0.27
N GLU A 148 5.40 -7.85 -0.44
CA GLU A 148 4.20 -7.98 -1.27
C GLU A 148 2.96 -7.53 -0.45
N GLY A 149 1.97 -6.87 -1.06
CA GLY A 149 0.73 -6.42 -0.39
C GLY A 149 0.31 -4.97 -0.69
N ALA A 150 -0.99 -4.68 -0.60
CA ALA A 150 -1.54 -3.33 -0.71
C ALA A 150 -1.28 -2.54 0.58
N THR A 151 -0.76 -1.32 0.46
CA THR A 151 -0.59 -0.38 1.58
C THR A 151 -1.91 0.31 1.89
N PHE A 152 -2.04 0.86 3.10
CA PHE A 152 -3.26 1.56 3.51
C PHE A 152 -3.62 2.78 2.63
N ASP A 153 -2.60 3.41 2.04
CA ASP A 153 -2.76 4.58 1.15
C ASP A 153 -2.87 4.21 -0.34
N ASP A 154 -2.80 2.92 -0.68
CA ASP A 154 -3.01 2.48 -2.06
C ASP A 154 -4.50 2.57 -2.39
N LEU A 155 -4.88 3.67 -3.04
CA LEU A 155 -6.19 3.79 -3.69
C LEU A 155 -6.24 2.74 -4.80
N GLY A 156 -6.93 1.63 -4.50
CA GLY A 156 -7.05 0.46 -5.37
C GLY A 156 -7.29 0.85 -6.82
N ARG A 157 -6.32 0.51 -7.67
CA ARG A 157 -6.48 0.57 -9.11
C ARG A 157 -7.37 -0.61 -9.48
N GLY A 158 -8.63 -0.34 -9.83
CA GLY A 158 -9.55 -1.37 -10.32
C GLY A 158 -8.90 -2.11 -11.49
N GLU A 159 -8.59 -3.39 -11.28
CA GLU A 159 -8.09 -4.25 -12.34
C GLU A 159 -9.27 -4.71 -13.21
N GLU A 160 -9.36 -4.11 -14.39
CA GLU A 160 -10.07 -4.67 -15.53
C GLU A 160 -9.26 -5.86 -16.06
N GLU A 161 -9.71 -7.10 -15.77
CA GLU A 161 -9.94 -8.19 -16.74
C GLU A 161 -10.22 -9.55 -16.04
N GLU A 162 -11.14 -10.31 -16.64
CA GLU A 162 -12.05 -11.31 -16.04
C GLU A 162 -11.57 -12.77 -15.87
N SER A 163 -12.36 -13.47 -15.03
CA SER A 163 -12.75 -14.91 -15.06
C SER A 163 -11.90 -15.86 -14.19
N VAL A 164 -12.42 -16.57 -13.17
CA VAL A 164 -13.72 -17.24 -12.98
C VAL A 164 -14.01 -17.34 -11.47
N GLY A 165 -15.24 -17.07 -11.01
CA GLY A 165 -15.64 -17.42 -9.64
C GLY A 165 -16.81 -16.60 -9.09
N ASN A 166 -18.00 -17.17 -9.17
CA ASN A 166 -19.28 -16.63 -8.73
C ASN A 166 -19.34 -16.42 -7.20
N VAL A 167 -19.41 -15.17 -6.72
CA VAL A 167 -19.78 -14.84 -5.32
C VAL A 167 -20.52 -13.50 -5.25
N SER A 168 -21.62 -13.51 -4.51
CA SER A 168 -22.51 -12.37 -4.23
C SER A 168 -21.84 -11.29 -3.38
N GLU A 169 -22.18 -10.03 -3.64
CA GLU A 169 -21.74 -8.88 -2.85
C GLU A 169 -22.10 -9.05 -1.37
N LEU A 170 -21.07 -9.19 -0.54
CA LEU A 170 -21.18 -8.99 0.89
C LEU A 170 -21.17 -7.48 1.15
N SER A 171 -22.17 -7.01 1.88
CA SER A 171 -22.32 -5.61 2.31
C SER A 171 -21.00 -5.03 2.84
N GLU A 172 -20.58 -3.90 2.28
CA GLU A 172 -19.36 -3.13 2.60
C GLU A 172 -19.14 -2.97 4.12
N THR A 173 -20.22 -2.95 4.90
CA THR A 173 -20.19 -2.84 6.36
C THR A 173 -19.49 -4.01 7.06
N ALA A 174 -19.55 -5.25 6.56
CA ALA A 174 -18.95 -6.40 7.23
C ALA A 174 -17.42 -6.47 7.06
N ALA A 175 -16.92 -6.06 5.88
CA ALA A 175 -15.50 -5.97 5.59
C ALA A 175 -14.85 -4.79 6.32
N ALA A 176 -15.54 -3.65 6.43
CA ALA A 176 -15.09 -2.53 7.25
C ALA A 176 -14.98 -2.92 8.73
N ASN A 177 -15.95 -3.67 9.26
CA ASN A 177 -15.96 -4.10 10.65
C ASN A 177 -14.83 -5.07 10.98
N SER A 178 -14.51 -6.03 10.10
CA SER A 178 -13.38 -6.95 10.35
C SER A 178 -12.03 -6.24 10.32
N LEU A 179 -11.89 -5.22 9.45
CA LEU A 179 -10.70 -4.38 9.34
C LEU A 179 -10.51 -3.47 10.57
N GLU A 180 -11.59 -2.85 11.03
CA GLU A 180 -11.65 -2.03 12.25
C GLU A 180 -11.22 -2.86 13.48
N VAL A 181 -11.73 -4.09 13.58
CA VAL A 181 -11.38 -5.02 14.67
C VAL A 181 -9.91 -5.41 14.60
N LEU A 182 -9.34 -5.68 13.41
CA LEU A 182 -7.92 -5.97 13.26
C LEU A 182 -7.04 -4.80 13.70
N ARG A 183 -7.40 -3.56 13.37
CA ARG A 183 -6.69 -2.35 13.84
C ARG A 183 -6.79 -2.15 15.33
N GLN A 184 -7.93 -2.45 15.93
CA GLN A 184 -8.10 -2.36 17.37
C GLN A 184 -7.21 -3.36 18.12
N ILE A 185 -6.97 -4.54 17.53
CA ILE A 185 -6.24 -5.63 18.20
C ILE A 185 -4.73 -5.62 17.88
N SER A 186 -4.34 -5.23 16.66
CA SER A 186 -2.95 -5.28 16.19
C SER A 186 -2.28 -3.91 16.12
N SER A 187 -0.95 -3.89 16.23
CA SER A 187 -0.10 -2.72 16.07
C SER A 187 0.11 -2.38 14.59
N THR A 188 0.19 -1.09 14.26
CA THR A 188 0.43 -0.60 12.89
C THR A 188 1.76 -1.12 12.35
N GLY A 189 2.80 -1.13 13.19
CA GLY A 189 4.11 -1.64 12.84
C GLY A 189 4.18 -3.16 12.63
N TYR A 190 3.30 -3.94 13.27
CA TYR A 190 3.25 -5.40 13.04
C TYR A 190 2.70 -5.72 11.66
N LEU A 191 1.66 -5.00 11.26
CA LEU A 191 1.06 -5.12 9.94
C LEU A 191 1.89 -4.45 8.85
N ARG A 192 2.93 -3.67 9.22
CA ARG A 192 3.74 -2.88 8.29
C ARG A 192 2.87 -1.99 7.39
N ASN A 193 1.85 -1.36 7.99
CA ASN A 193 0.80 -0.60 7.29
C ASN A 193 0.08 -1.35 6.14
N ARG A 194 0.10 -2.69 6.15
CA ARG A 194 -0.51 -3.54 5.12
C ARG A 194 -1.62 -4.41 5.68
N LEU A 195 -2.58 -4.74 4.83
CA LEU A 195 -3.66 -5.64 5.16
C LEU A 195 -3.32 -7.06 4.70
N PRO A 196 -3.57 -8.10 5.51
CA PRO A 196 -3.33 -9.48 5.10
C PRO A 196 -4.23 -9.85 3.90
N GLN A 197 -3.61 -10.34 2.83
CA GLN A 197 -4.30 -10.79 1.60
C GLN A 197 -5.11 -12.10 1.80
N GLU A 198 -4.88 -12.81 2.91
CA GLU A 198 -5.46 -14.13 3.23
C GLU A 198 -6.87 -14.07 3.89
N LEU A 199 -7.62 -12.97 3.75
CA LEU A 199 -9.07 -13.00 4.01
C LEU A 199 -9.82 -13.64 2.81
N LEU A 200 -9.39 -14.84 2.44
CA LEU A 200 -10.02 -15.69 1.44
C LEU A 200 -11.13 -16.51 2.13
N VAL A 201 -12.36 -16.29 1.69
CA VAL A 201 -13.60 -16.83 2.28
C VAL A 201 -13.59 -18.36 2.35
N VAL A 202 -13.71 -18.92 3.57
CA VAL A 202 -13.83 -20.35 3.86
C VAL A 202 -15.29 -20.72 4.17
N GLN A 203 -15.80 -21.70 3.41
CA GLN A 203 -17.00 -22.55 3.61
C GLN A 203 -18.38 -21.86 3.66
N GLY A 204 -19.39 -22.21 2.86
CA GLY A 204 -19.67 -23.46 2.15
C GLY A 204 -21.03 -24.01 2.59
N GLY A 205 -22.08 -23.77 1.79
CA GLY A 205 -23.36 -24.50 1.83
C GLY A 205 -24.44 -23.96 2.79
N ALA A 206 -25.42 -23.24 2.25
CA ALA A 206 -26.71 -23.00 2.87
C ALA A 206 -27.74 -24.02 2.37
N ASP A 207 -28.73 -24.36 3.20
CA ASP A 207 -30.11 -24.51 2.75
C ASP A 207 -31.09 -24.47 3.94
N LEU A 208 -31.97 -23.45 3.97
CA LEU A 208 -33.44 -23.57 3.91
C LEU A 208 -34.18 -22.30 4.42
N SER A 209 -34.72 -21.56 3.44
CA SER A 209 -36.10 -21.02 3.35
C SER A 209 -36.68 -19.97 4.33
N ALA A 210 -37.53 -19.11 3.73
CA ALA A 210 -38.54 -18.18 4.26
C ALA A 210 -38.00 -16.80 4.69
N GLY A 211 -38.45 -15.65 4.18
CA GLY A 211 -39.71 -15.29 3.52
C GLY A 211 -40.34 -14.11 4.28
N LEU A 212 -40.91 -13.15 3.54
CA LEU A 212 -41.84 -12.07 3.94
C LEU A 212 -41.29 -10.61 3.98
N ALA A 213 -41.79 -9.82 3.02
CA ALA A 213 -42.00 -8.35 3.08
C ALA A 213 -43.35 -8.04 3.78
N PRO A 214 -43.94 -6.81 3.81
CA PRO A 214 -43.54 -5.44 3.40
C PRO A 214 -43.77 -4.39 4.55
N GLU A 215 -43.61 -3.05 4.47
CA GLU A 215 -44.43 -2.02 3.79
C GLU A 215 -43.83 -0.59 3.92
N LEU A 216 -44.17 0.26 2.94
CA LEU A 216 -43.90 1.70 2.81
C LEU A 216 -45.13 2.55 3.18
N SER A 217 -44.93 3.83 3.57
CA SER A 217 -45.96 4.89 3.56
C SER A 217 -45.58 6.13 2.72
N GLN A 218 -46.01 6.09 1.46
CA GLN A 218 -46.75 7.07 0.64
C GLN A 218 -46.68 8.62 0.84
N GLY A 219 -46.49 9.31 -0.29
CA GLY A 219 -47.30 10.48 -0.75
C GLY A 219 -46.50 11.76 -1.06
N GLY A 220 -46.51 12.39 -2.24
CA GLY A 220 -47.25 12.27 -3.51
C GLY A 220 -47.48 13.67 -4.12
N ILE A 221 -47.37 13.86 -5.46
CA ILE A 221 -48.28 14.58 -6.40
C ILE A 221 -47.65 14.72 -7.82
N VAL A 222 -48.15 13.96 -8.82
CA VAL A 222 -48.97 14.28 -10.05
C VAL A 222 -48.18 14.78 -11.30
N ALA A 223 -47.97 13.96 -12.36
CA ALA A 223 -48.83 13.57 -13.52
C ALA A 223 -48.58 14.50 -14.76
N GLU A 224 -48.40 14.06 -16.02
CA GLU A 224 -49.21 13.11 -16.82
C GLU A 224 -48.52 12.54 -18.09
N MET A 225 -48.85 11.27 -18.42
CA MET A 225 -49.05 10.56 -19.71
C MET A 225 -48.00 10.58 -20.86
N THR A 226 -47.67 9.51 -21.60
CA THR A 226 -48.38 8.26 -21.96
C THR A 226 -47.43 7.14 -22.45
N ALA A 227 -47.81 5.89 -22.16
CA ALA A 227 -47.41 4.56 -22.64
C ALA A 227 -46.37 4.37 -23.78
N THR A 228 -45.40 3.44 -23.59
CA THR A 228 -45.50 2.03 -24.02
C THR A 228 -44.25 1.24 -23.62
N THR A 229 -44.48 -0.03 -23.29
CA THR A 229 -43.55 -1.12 -23.00
C THR A 229 -42.59 -1.44 -24.16
N ALA A 230 -41.29 -1.61 -23.90
CA ALA A 230 -40.48 -2.75 -24.37
C ALA A 230 -38.97 -2.63 -24.01
N VAL A 231 -38.50 -3.62 -23.25
CA VAL A 231 -37.20 -4.33 -23.38
C VAL A 231 -35.92 -3.49 -23.52
N ALA A 232 -35.21 -3.34 -22.41
CA ALA A 232 -33.78 -2.98 -22.42
C ALA A 232 -32.99 -4.14 -23.05
N THR A 233 -32.50 -3.93 -24.27
CA THR A 233 -31.55 -4.80 -24.95
C THR A 233 -30.14 -4.43 -24.47
N GLY A 234 -29.45 -5.39 -23.86
CA GLY A 234 -28.06 -5.22 -23.42
C GLY A 234 -27.15 -4.89 -24.60
N ALA A 235 -26.37 -3.81 -24.46
CA ALA A 235 -25.32 -3.46 -25.40
C ALA A 235 -24.17 -4.46 -25.22
N ILE A 236 -24.10 -5.43 -26.14
CA ILE A 236 -22.94 -6.31 -26.32
C ILE A 236 -21.79 -5.44 -26.83
N THR A 237 -20.75 -5.27 -26.04
CA THR A 237 -19.50 -4.64 -26.48
C THR A 237 -18.90 -5.49 -27.58
N LEU A 238 -18.96 -5.01 -28.82
CA LEU A 238 -18.40 -5.68 -29.98
C LEU A 238 -16.88 -5.79 -29.83
N ASP A 239 -16.40 -7.03 -29.70
CA ASP A 239 -14.97 -7.39 -29.74
C ASP A 239 -14.28 -6.66 -30.91
N ALA A 240 -13.13 -6.04 -30.65
CA ALA A 240 -12.35 -5.27 -31.61
C ALA A 240 -12.05 -6.06 -32.89
N ARG A 241 -11.93 -7.39 -32.79
CA ARG A 241 -11.78 -8.28 -33.95
C ARG A 241 -13.03 -8.31 -34.84
N THR A 242 -14.21 -8.28 -34.24
CA THR A 242 -15.50 -8.23 -34.94
C THR A 242 -15.68 -6.87 -35.62
N LYS A 243 -15.29 -5.79 -34.95
CA LYS A 243 -15.28 -4.44 -35.55
C LYS A 243 -14.33 -4.35 -36.75
N ALA A 244 -13.14 -4.95 -36.66
CA ALA A 244 -12.17 -4.99 -37.76
C ALA A 244 -12.70 -5.78 -38.98
N LYS A 245 -13.36 -6.91 -38.74
CA LYS A 245 -14.03 -7.68 -39.82
C LYS A 245 -15.19 -6.92 -40.45
N MET A 246 -16.01 -6.23 -39.64
CA MET A 246 -17.09 -5.37 -40.15
C MET A 246 -16.56 -4.21 -41.00
N GLN A 247 -15.36 -3.72 -40.71
CA GLN A 247 -14.69 -2.67 -41.49
C GLN A 247 -13.99 -3.20 -42.75
N GLY A 248 -14.02 -4.51 -43.00
CA GLY A 248 -13.48 -5.13 -44.22
C GLY A 248 -11.96 -5.29 -44.21
N TYR A 249 -11.32 -5.33 -43.03
CA TYR A 249 -9.89 -5.61 -42.93
C TYR A 249 -9.61 -7.10 -43.13
N GLU A 250 -8.68 -7.42 -44.03
CA GLU A 250 -8.34 -8.82 -44.33
C GLU A 250 -7.43 -9.47 -43.27
N GLY A 251 -6.78 -8.66 -42.40
CA GLY A 251 -5.93 -9.15 -41.32
C GLY A 251 -4.47 -9.39 -41.72
N GLU A 252 -4.06 -8.98 -42.92
CA GLU A 252 -2.64 -8.94 -43.33
C GLU A 252 -1.96 -7.66 -42.86
N ALA A 253 -0.69 -7.77 -42.46
CA ALA A 253 0.13 -6.61 -42.09
C ALA A 253 0.55 -5.84 -43.35
N CYS A 254 0.37 -4.52 -43.34
CA CYS A 254 0.88 -3.66 -44.40
C CYS A 254 2.42 -3.73 -44.46
N GLY A 255 3.00 -3.97 -45.64
CA GLY A 255 4.45 -4.05 -45.82
C GLY A 255 5.22 -2.74 -45.59
N GLU A 256 4.55 -1.59 -45.65
CA GLU A 256 5.18 -0.28 -45.42
C GLU A 256 5.10 0.19 -43.97
N CYS A 257 3.94 0.04 -43.30
CA CYS A 257 3.71 0.56 -41.95
C CYS A 257 3.43 -0.49 -40.87
N GLY A 258 3.31 -1.78 -41.25
CA GLY A 258 3.05 -2.88 -40.32
C GLY A 258 1.64 -2.92 -39.72
N ASN A 259 0.75 -1.99 -40.08
CA ASN A 259 -0.61 -1.97 -39.53
C ASN A 259 -1.54 -2.95 -40.26
N PHE A 260 -2.52 -3.50 -39.54
CA PHE A 260 -3.45 -4.54 -40.00
C PHE A 260 -4.75 -3.97 -40.62
N THR A 261 -4.71 -2.72 -41.09
CA THR A 261 -5.85 -1.97 -41.63
C THR A 261 -5.95 -2.08 -43.16
N LEU A 262 -5.55 -3.22 -43.72
CA LEU A 262 -5.54 -3.48 -45.16
C LEU A 262 -6.95 -3.87 -45.64
N VAL A 263 -7.49 -3.12 -46.61
CA VAL A 263 -8.82 -3.34 -47.22
C VAL A 263 -8.67 -3.64 -48.71
N ARG A 264 -9.44 -4.59 -49.23
CA ARG A 264 -9.46 -4.90 -50.65
C ARG A 264 -10.12 -3.79 -51.47
N ASN A 265 -9.40 -3.30 -52.47
CA ASN A 265 -9.88 -2.32 -53.45
C ASN A 265 -9.65 -2.87 -54.87
N GLY A 266 -10.59 -3.71 -55.33
CA GLY A 266 -10.47 -4.42 -56.61
C GLY A 266 -9.47 -5.59 -56.54
N THR A 267 -8.50 -5.60 -57.46
CA THR A 267 -7.38 -6.57 -57.45
C THR A 267 -6.28 -6.18 -56.47
N CYS A 268 -6.23 -4.92 -56.04
CA CYS A 268 -5.25 -4.40 -55.11
C CYS A 268 -5.76 -4.39 -53.67
N MET A 269 -4.82 -4.31 -52.74
CA MET A 269 -5.06 -4.12 -51.32
C MET A 269 -4.55 -2.74 -50.92
N LYS A 270 -5.32 -1.98 -50.15
CA LYS A 270 -4.99 -0.62 -49.72
C LYS A 270 -4.96 -0.53 -48.21
N CYS A 271 -3.90 0.04 -47.65
CA CYS A 271 -3.82 0.35 -46.23
C CYS A 271 -4.55 1.67 -45.92
N ASN A 272 -5.50 1.65 -44.99
CA ASN A 272 -6.19 2.87 -44.56
C ASN A 272 -5.31 3.79 -43.69
N THR A 273 -4.23 3.28 -43.10
CA THR A 273 -3.35 4.05 -42.21
C THR A 273 -2.25 4.81 -42.96
N CYS A 274 -1.53 4.17 -43.89
CA CYS A 274 -0.46 4.83 -44.64
C CYS A 274 -0.81 5.14 -46.11
N GLY A 275 -1.91 4.60 -46.63
CA GLY A 275 -2.32 4.78 -48.03
C GLY A 275 -1.58 3.89 -49.04
N GLY A 276 -0.59 3.09 -48.61
CA GLY A 276 0.15 2.17 -49.46
C GLY A 276 -0.73 1.08 -50.08
N THR A 277 -0.39 0.66 -51.30
CA THR A 277 -1.10 -0.38 -52.06
C THR A 277 -0.21 -1.58 -52.32
N SER A 278 -0.70 -2.79 -52.02
CA SER A 278 -0.03 -4.06 -52.34
C SER A 278 -0.87 -4.91 -53.29
N GLY A 279 -0.21 -5.72 -54.13
CA GLY A 279 -0.90 -6.72 -54.98
C GLY A 279 -1.53 -6.18 -56.28
N CYS A 280 -1.18 -4.98 -56.73
CA CYS A 280 -1.58 -4.50 -58.06
C CYS A 280 -0.73 -5.15 -59.16
N SER A 281 -1.37 -5.83 -60.11
CA SER A 281 -0.77 -6.24 -61.40
C SER A 281 -1.21 -5.29 -62.50
#